data_AF-A0A7C3BSX3-F1
#
_entry.id   AF-A0A7C3BSX3-F1
#
_cell.length_a   1.000
_cell.length_b   1.000
_cell.length_c   1.000
_cell.angle_alpha   90.00
_cell.angle_beta   90.00
_cell.angle_gamma   90.00
#
_symmetry.space_group_name_H-M   'P 1'
#
loop_
_entity.id
_entity.type
_entity.pdbx_description
1 polymer ?
#
loop_
_entity_poly.entity_id
_entity_poly.type
_entity_poly.pdbx_seq_one_letter_code
_entity_poly.pdbx_strand_id
1 'polypeptide(L)'
;PDDYRQCLREVGLTYRTWAIAHSQDYALIFGTPIPDYVAPETITNPPAKRSMRAIISLLIAAAQDGKLDPAPAYTNPPVALQTQLLAWAAQYDFPASIPALYLALAGWSRFHGLVQLEIFNHLRHVVDDAAVLYRAEVLAFIEQAGIV
;
A
#
# COMPACT_ATOMS: atom_id res chain seq x y z
N PRO A 1 -7.03 -16.98 -2.44
CA PRO A 1 -6.90 -17.27 -0.99
C PRO A 1 -8.27 -17.53 -0.40
N ASP A 2 -8.39 -18.40 0.61
CA ASP A 2 -9.71 -18.66 1.21
C ASP A 2 -10.19 -17.50 2.10
N ASP A 3 -9.26 -16.65 2.57
CA ASP A 3 -9.54 -15.44 3.35
C ASP A 3 -8.70 -14.24 2.85
N TYR A 4 -9.27 -13.47 1.92
CA TYR A 4 -8.64 -12.24 1.41
C TYR A 4 -8.49 -11.16 2.49
N ARG A 5 -9.41 -11.12 3.47
CA ARG A 5 -9.44 -10.14 4.55
C ARG A 5 -8.23 -10.34 5.47
N GLN A 6 -7.99 -11.57 5.89
CA GLN A 6 -6.82 -11.95 6.67
C GLN A 6 -5.54 -11.68 5.90
N CYS A 7 -5.45 -12.09 4.63
CA CYS A 7 -4.26 -11.83 3.81
C CYS A 7 -3.93 -10.32 3.73
N LEU A 8 -4.92 -9.46 3.51
CA LEU A 8 -4.68 -8.02 3.39
C LEU A 8 -4.23 -7.43 4.73
N ARG A 9 -4.80 -7.91 5.84
CA ARG A 9 -4.34 -7.56 7.19
C ARG A 9 -2.88 -7.92 7.39
N GLU A 10 -2.50 -9.17 7.09
CA GLU A 10 -1.12 -9.64 7.28
C GLU A 10 -0.13 -8.88 6.38
N VAL A 11 -0.51 -8.51 5.14
CA VAL A 11 0.30 -7.64 4.30
C VAL A 11 0.57 -6.30 4.99
N GLY A 12 -0.48 -5.64 5.51
CA GLY A 12 -0.34 -4.38 6.25
C GLY A 12 0.52 -4.51 7.50
N LEU A 13 0.30 -5.55 8.33
CA LEU A 13 1.05 -5.74 9.57
C LEU A 13 2.52 -6.11 9.31
N THR A 14 2.78 -6.94 8.30
CA THR A 14 4.14 -7.32 7.90
C THR A 14 4.91 -6.11 7.38
N TYR A 15 4.27 -5.24 6.59
CA TYR A 15 4.88 -4.00 6.12
C TYR A 15 5.38 -3.12 7.27
N ARG A 16 4.53 -2.86 8.27
CA ARG A 16 4.93 -2.09 9.46
C ARG A 16 6.03 -2.80 10.23
N THR A 17 5.90 -4.11 10.45
CA THR A 17 6.90 -4.89 11.20
C THR A 17 8.28 -4.76 10.59
N TRP A 18 8.38 -4.88 9.25
CA TRP A 18 9.63 -4.66 8.54
C TRP A 18 10.12 -3.22 8.69
N ALA A 19 9.25 -2.23 8.47
CA ALA A 19 9.64 -0.82 8.50
C ALA A 19 10.19 -0.37 9.88
N ILE A 20 9.59 -0.84 10.97
CA ILE A 20 10.05 -0.52 12.33
C ILE A 20 11.36 -1.25 12.66
N ALA A 21 11.49 -2.52 12.27
CA ALA A 21 12.72 -3.28 12.48
C ALA A 21 13.91 -2.76 11.65
N HIS A 22 13.63 -2.14 10.49
CA HIS A 22 14.61 -1.64 9.53
C HIS A 22 14.46 -0.12 9.29
N SER A 23 14.30 0.67 10.36
CA SER A 23 13.95 2.10 10.25
C SER A 23 14.97 2.94 9.46
N GLN A 24 16.25 2.58 9.51
CA GLN A 24 17.31 3.23 8.72
C GLN A 24 17.18 2.92 7.22
N ASP A 25 16.95 1.65 6.87
CA ASP A 25 16.73 1.23 5.48
C ASP A 25 15.43 1.84 4.94
N TYR A 26 14.39 1.90 5.76
CA TYR A 26 13.15 2.58 5.43
C TYR A 26 13.37 4.05 5.12
N ALA A 27 14.12 4.77 5.96
CA ALA A 27 14.45 6.18 5.75
C ALA A 27 15.33 6.39 4.50
N LEU A 28 16.19 5.43 4.16
CA LEU A 28 16.97 5.47 2.92
C LEU A 28 16.07 5.35 1.68
N ILE A 29 15.04 4.50 1.74
CA ILE A 29 14.16 4.24 0.59
C ILE A 29 13.08 5.33 0.45
N PHE A 30 12.53 5.83 1.56
CA PHE A 30 11.34 6.68 1.57
C PHE A 30 11.48 8.00 2.34
N GLY A 31 12.65 8.27 2.90
CA GLY A 31 12.94 9.52 3.59
C GLY A 31 13.29 10.66 2.63
N THR A 32 14.02 11.64 3.14
CA THR A 32 14.50 12.77 2.35
C THR A 32 15.39 12.26 1.21
N PRO A 33 15.12 12.63 -0.06
CA PRO A 33 15.99 12.28 -1.18
C PRO A 33 17.43 12.74 -0.93
N ILE A 34 18.39 11.89 -1.27
CA ILE A 34 19.80 12.23 -1.17
C ILE A 34 20.15 13.21 -2.30
N PRO A 35 20.69 14.41 -1.98
CA PRO A 35 21.09 15.39 -2.99
C PRO A 35 22.02 14.76 -4.02
N ASP A 36 21.77 15.06 -5.30
CA ASP A 36 22.56 14.63 -6.47
C ASP A 36 22.68 13.11 -6.70
N TYR A 37 22.05 12.27 -5.86
CA TYR A 37 22.03 10.83 -6.04
C TYR A 37 20.87 10.41 -6.96
N VAL A 38 21.21 9.69 -8.03
CA VAL A 38 20.22 9.05 -8.92
C VAL A 38 20.32 7.55 -8.76
N ALA A 39 19.25 6.94 -8.24
CA ALA A 39 19.19 5.49 -8.07
C ALA A 39 19.18 4.78 -9.43
N PRO A 40 20.05 3.77 -9.66
CA PRO A 40 20.01 2.99 -10.89
C PRO A 40 18.72 2.18 -11.00
N GLU A 41 17.80 2.61 -11.87
CA GLU A 41 16.48 2.01 -12.05
C GLU A 41 16.52 0.51 -12.36
N THR A 42 17.53 0.06 -13.10
CA THR A 42 17.71 -1.37 -13.43
C THR A 42 17.94 -2.24 -12.18
N ILE A 43 18.41 -1.63 -11.07
CA ILE A 43 18.65 -2.29 -9.79
C ILE A 43 17.46 -2.09 -8.85
N THR A 44 16.89 -0.88 -8.79
CA THR A 44 15.87 -0.52 -7.79
C THR A 44 14.43 -0.79 -8.21
N ASN A 45 14.10 -0.73 -9.50
CA ASN A 45 12.74 -0.99 -9.98
C ASN A 45 12.29 -2.44 -9.73
N PRO A 46 13.10 -3.49 -9.96
CA PRO A 46 12.67 -4.87 -9.71
C PRO A 46 12.20 -5.15 -8.27
N PRO A 47 12.94 -4.79 -7.19
CA PRO A 47 12.44 -4.95 -5.83
C PRO A 47 11.20 -4.08 -5.53
N ALA A 48 11.18 -2.82 -5.97
CA ALA A 48 10.01 -1.95 -5.77
C ALA A 48 8.73 -2.55 -6.39
N LYS A 49 8.86 -3.11 -7.61
CA LYS A 49 7.78 -3.83 -8.30
C LYS A 49 7.29 -5.04 -7.50
N ARG A 50 8.21 -5.85 -6.95
CA ARG A 50 7.84 -7.03 -6.15
C ARG A 50 7.03 -6.64 -4.92
N SER A 51 7.43 -5.56 -4.24
CA SER A 51 6.71 -5.08 -3.05
C SER A 51 5.28 -4.64 -3.38
N MET A 52 5.09 -3.84 -4.44
CA MET A 52 3.75 -3.40 -4.85
C MET A 52 2.89 -4.54 -5.38
N ARG A 53 3.49 -5.52 -6.07
CA ARG A 53 2.77 -6.69 -6.58
C ARG A 53 2.07 -7.48 -5.48
N ALA A 54 2.59 -7.53 -4.26
CA ALA A 54 1.98 -8.27 -3.15
C ALA A 54 0.54 -7.80 -2.84
N ILE A 55 0.32 -6.50 -2.71
CA ILE A 55 -1.01 -5.94 -2.44
C ILE A 55 -1.88 -5.89 -3.69
N ILE A 56 -1.31 -5.57 -4.85
CA ILE A 56 -2.05 -5.48 -6.13
C ILE A 56 -2.62 -6.84 -6.52
N SER A 57 -1.79 -7.89 -6.53
CA SER A 57 -2.23 -9.23 -6.91
C SER A 57 -3.31 -9.77 -5.96
N LEU A 58 -3.22 -9.46 -4.67
CA LEU A 58 -4.24 -9.83 -3.70
C LEU A 58 -5.59 -9.18 -4.01
N LEU A 59 -5.60 -7.86 -4.24
CA LEU A 59 -6.83 -7.11 -4.54
C LEU A 59 -7.43 -7.49 -5.90
N ILE A 60 -6.59 -7.76 -6.89
CA ILE A 60 -7.03 -8.24 -8.20
C ILE A 60 -7.65 -9.63 -8.09
N ALA A 61 -7.04 -10.54 -7.34
CA ALA A 61 -7.61 -11.87 -7.12
C ALA A 61 -8.96 -11.80 -6.38
N ALA A 62 -9.07 -10.95 -5.34
CA ALA A 62 -10.34 -10.70 -4.67
C ALA A 62 -11.41 -10.14 -5.63
N ALA A 63 -11.03 -9.23 -6.53
CA ALA A 63 -11.94 -8.70 -7.54
C ALA A 63 -12.41 -9.77 -8.54
N GLN A 64 -11.50 -10.64 -9.00
CA GLN A 64 -11.80 -11.74 -9.92
C GLN A 64 -12.73 -12.79 -9.30
N ASP A 65 -12.60 -13.03 -8.00
CA ASP A 65 -13.46 -13.94 -7.25
C ASP A 65 -14.80 -13.31 -6.81
N GLY A 66 -15.06 -12.04 -7.17
CA GLY A 66 -16.26 -11.32 -6.75
C GLY A 66 -16.31 -11.04 -5.24
N LYS A 67 -15.14 -11.00 -4.59
CA LYS A 67 -14.94 -10.79 -3.15
C LYS A 67 -14.48 -9.37 -2.80
N LEU A 68 -14.41 -8.49 -3.79
CA LEU A 68 -14.04 -7.08 -3.61
C LEU A 68 -15.25 -6.20 -3.90
N ASP A 69 -15.76 -5.50 -2.89
CA ASP A 69 -16.84 -4.51 -3.01
C ASP A 69 -16.41 -3.14 -2.44
N PRO A 70 -15.54 -2.40 -3.16
CA PRO A 70 -14.95 -1.18 -2.63
C PRO A 70 -16.02 -0.12 -2.34
N ALA A 71 -15.84 0.61 -1.23
CA ALA A 71 -16.66 1.78 -0.94
C ALA A 71 -16.67 2.76 -2.14
N PRO A 72 -17.77 3.53 -2.35
CA PRO A 72 -17.95 4.35 -3.56
C PRO A 72 -16.78 5.29 -3.89
N ALA A 73 -16.06 5.76 -2.88
CA ALA A 73 -14.87 6.59 -3.03
C ALA A 73 -13.74 5.91 -3.82
N TYR A 74 -13.68 4.57 -3.84
CA TYR A 74 -12.63 3.78 -4.50
C TYR A 74 -13.06 3.15 -5.83
N THR A 75 -14.36 3.15 -6.14
CA THR A 75 -14.90 2.48 -7.32
C THR A 75 -14.65 3.27 -8.61
N ASN A 76 -14.74 4.61 -8.54
CA ASN A 76 -14.65 5.48 -9.72
C ASN A 76 -13.82 6.74 -9.43
N PRO A 77 -12.48 6.62 -9.34
CA PRO A 77 -11.61 7.78 -9.16
C PRO A 77 -11.71 8.74 -10.36
N PRO A 78 -11.21 9.99 -10.25
CA PRO A 78 -11.19 10.94 -11.38
C PRO A 78 -10.56 10.33 -12.64
N VAL A 79 -11.09 10.66 -13.82
CA VAL A 79 -10.65 10.09 -15.11
C VAL A 79 -9.15 10.23 -15.34
N ALA A 80 -8.55 11.35 -14.93
CA ALA A 80 -7.09 11.54 -15.04
C ALA A 80 -6.31 10.48 -14.26
N LEU A 81 -6.77 10.11 -13.06
CA LEU A 81 -6.17 9.06 -12.25
C LEU A 81 -6.43 7.67 -12.85
N GLN A 82 -7.60 7.44 -13.42
CA GLN A 82 -7.90 6.19 -14.14
C GLN A 82 -6.90 5.92 -15.26
N THR A 83 -6.64 6.92 -16.11
CA THR A 83 -5.65 6.83 -17.20
C THR A 83 -4.26 6.50 -16.67
N GLN A 84 -3.84 7.13 -15.58
CA GLN A 84 -2.53 6.87 -14.95
C GLN A 84 -2.43 5.46 -14.37
N LEU A 85 -3.47 4.98 -13.69
CA LEU A 85 -3.51 3.63 -13.13
C LEU A 85 -3.46 2.56 -14.24
N LEU A 86 -4.15 2.77 -15.35
CA LEU A 86 -4.11 1.86 -16.50
C LEU A 86 -2.73 1.86 -17.19
N ALA A 87 -2.10 3.02 -17.35
CA ALA A 87 -0.74 3.11 -17.88
C ALA A 87 0.26 2.39 -16.97
N TRP A 88 0.12 2.59 -15.65
CA TRP A 88 0.92 1.88 -14.65
C TRP A 88 0.70 0.36 -14.71
N ALA A 89 -0.55 -0.10 -14.81
CA ALA A 89 -0.87 -1.51 -14.95
C ALA A 89 -0.21 -2.12 -16.21
N ALA A 90 -0.26 -1.42 -17.34
CA ALA A 90 0.37 -1.86 -18.57
C ALA A 90 1.90 -1.92 -18.46
N GLN A 91 2.54 -0.90 -17.87
CA GLN A 91 3.99 -0.86 -17.65
C GLN A 91 4.48 -2.03 -16.79
N TYR A 92 3.68 -2.45 -15.81
CA TYR A 92 4.07 -3.44 -14.81
C TYR A 92 3.46 -4.82 -15.02
N ASP A 93 2.69 -5.02 -16.10
CA ASP A 93 2.00 -6.27 -16.44
C ASP A 93 1.06 -6.73 -15.33
N PHE A 94 0.18 -5.81 -14.90
CA PHE A 94 -0.93 -6.08 -13.99
C PHE A 94 -2.25 -6.08 -14.76
N PRO A 95 -3.23 -6.91 -14.35
CA PRO A 95 -4.58 -6.82 -14.89
C PRO A 95 -5.18 -5.43 -14.69
N ALA A 96 -5.90 -4.95 -15.70
CA ALA A 96 -6.54 -3.64 -15.72
C ALA A 96 -7.79 -3.61 -14.83
N SER A 97 -7.60 -3.47 -13.51
CA SER A 97 -8.68 -3.30 -12.53
C SER A 97 -8.52 -1.97 -11.79
N ILE A 98 -9.27 -0.95 -12.22
CA ILE A 98 -9.18 0.40 -11.64
C ILE A 98 -9.44 0.40 -10.12
N PRO A 99 -10.50 -0.23 -9.60
CA PRO A 99 -10.75 -0.22 -8.17
C PRO A 99 -9.63 -0.91 -7.37
N ALA A 100 -9.11 -2.05 -7.86
CA ALA A 100 -8.02 -2.76 -7.18
C ALA A 100 -6.70 -1.98 -7.19
N LEU A 101 -6.34 -1.38 -8.33
CA LEU A 101 -5.13 -0.57 -8.47
C LEU A 101 -5.22 0.70 -7.61
N TYR A 102 -6.40 1.33 -7.58
CA TYR A 102 -6.59 2.52 -6.76
C TYR A 102 -6.55 2.19 -5.27
N LEU A 103 -7.22 1.12 -4.82
CA LEU A 103 -7.13 0.64 -3.45
C LEU A 103 -5.68 0.31 -3.06
N ALA A 104 -4.94 -0.39 -3.92
CA ALA A 104 -3.53 -0.71 -3.67
C ALA A 104 -2.70 0.56 -3.39
N LEU A 105 -2.86 1.59 -4.23
CA LEU A 105 -2.14 2.86 -4.09
C LEU A 105 -2.60 3.66 -2.86
N ALA A 106 -3.90 3.67 -2.56
CA ALA A 106 -4.46 4.35 -1.41
C ALA A 106 -4.04 3.69 -0.09
N GLY A 107 -4.10 2.36 -0.02
CA GLY A 107 -3.66 1.58 1.12
C GLY A 107 -2.17 1.73 1.37
N TRP A 108 -1.35 1.60 0.31
CA TRP A 108 0.09 1.84 0.40
C TRP A 108 0.40 3.25 0.94
N SER A 109 -0.24 4.29 0.38
CA SER A 109 -0.05 5.68 0.83
C SER A 109 -0.43 5.88 2.30
N ARG A 110 -1.57 5.32 2.74
CA ARG A 110 -2.05 5.43 4.12
C ARG A 110 -1.10 4.73 5.10
N PHE A 111 -0.73 3.49 4.81
CA PHE A 111 0.17 2.71 5.67
C PHE A 111 1.56 3.33 5.74
N HIS A 112 2.06 3.80 4.59
CA HIS A 112 3.32 4.51 4.49
C HIS A 112 3.34 5.78 5.35
N GLY A 113 2.30 6.61 5.26
CA GLY A 113 2.18 7.84 6.04
C GLY A 113 2.19 7.58 7.55
N LEU A 114 1.45 6.57 8.02
CA LEU A 114 1.43 6.20 9.44
C LEU A 114 2.80 5.73 9.94
N VAL A 115 3.45 4.85 9.17
CA VAL A 115 4.79 4.35 9.50
C VAL A 115 5.81 5.49 9.49
N GLN A 116 5.71 6.43 8.56
CA GLN A 116 6.58 7.59 8.49
C GLN A 116 6.41 8.50 9.70
N LEU A 117 5.16 8.78 10.10
CA LEU A 117 4.85 9.56 11.31
C LEU A 117 5.36 8.86 12.57
N GLU A 118 5.33 7.52 12.62
CA GLU A 118 5.88 6.74 13.73
C GLU A 118 7.42 6.81 13.77
N ILE A 119 8.10 6.45 12.68
CA ILE A 119 9.58 6.40 12.60
C ILE A 119 10.20 7.77 12.89
N PHE A 120 9.59 8.85 12.41
CA PHE A 120 10.07 10.21 12.64
C PHE A 120 9.52 10.87 13.91
N ASN A 121 8.93 10.08 14.83
CA ASN A 121 8.50 10.52 16.16
C ASN A 121 7.43 11.63 16.18
N HIS A 122 6.58 11.71 15.15
CA HIS A 122 5.49 12.68 15.08
C HIS A 122 4.24 12.22 15.85
N LEU A 123 4.06 10.91 16.09
CA LEU A 123 2.88 10.37 16.80
C LEU A 123 2.99 10.36 18.32
N ARG A 124 4.20 10.35 18.88
CA ARG A 124 4.47 10.11 20.31
C ARG A 124 3.80 11.10 21.28
N HIS A 125 3.38 12.26 20.78
CA HIS A 125 2.73 13.31 21.58
C HIS A 125 1.20 13.13 21.65
N VAL A 126 0.64 12.20 20.86
CA VAL A 126 -0.80 11.99 20.71
C VAL A 126 -1.18 10.55 21.04
N VAL A 127 -0.34 9.58 20.67
CA VAL A 127 -0.60 8.15 20.83
C VAL A 127 0.61 7.48 21.46
N ASP A 128 0.41 6.83 22.60
CA ASP A 128 1.48 6.13 23.35
C ASP A 128 1.99 4.89 22.61
N ASP A 129 1.09 4.12 21.99
CA ASP A 129 1.43 2.97 21.13
C ASP A 129 0.88 3.17 19.71
N ALA A 130 1.77 3.61 18.81
CA ALA A 130 1.45 3.80 17.39
C ALA A 130 0.99 2.49 16.70
N ALA A 131 1.33 1.32 17.24
CA ALA A 131 0.87 0.04 16.70
C ALA A 131 -0.66 -0.11 16.84
N VAL A 132 -1.26 0.46 17.89
CA VAL A 132 -2.72 0.44 18.07
C VAL A 132 -3.41 1.23 16.95
N LEU A 133 -2.94 2.46 16.70
CA LEU A 133 -3.45 3.31 15.62
C LEU A 133 -3.28 2.61 14.26
N TYR A 134 -2.09 2.08 13.99
CA TYR A 134 -1.81 1.40 12.72
C TYR A 134 -2.74 0.20 12.49
N ARG A 135 -2.96 -0.64 13.51
CA ARG A 135 -3.89 -1.78 13.41
C ARG A 135 -5.31 -1.32 13.12
N ALA A 136 -5.78 -0.27 13.78
CA ALA A 136 -7.11 0.28 13.54
C ALA A 136 -7.27 0.79 12.09
N GLU A 137 -6.27 1.51 11.58
CA GLU A 137 -6.28 2.03 10.20
C GLU A 137 -6.17 0.94 9.13
N VAL A 138 -5.45 -0.15 9.41
CA VAL A 138 -5.45 -1.34 8.54
C VAL A 138 -6.84 -1.97 8.48
N LEU A 139 -7.51 -2.14 9.62
CA LEU A 139 -8.86 -2.72 9.65
C LEU A 139 -9.89 -1.81 8.95
N ALA A 140 -9.83 -0.50 9.20
CA ALA A 140 -10.68 0.48 8.52
C ALA A 140 -10.46 0.49 7.00
N PHE A 141 -9.21 0.36 6.55
CA PHE A 141 -8.91 0.23 5.13
C PHE A 141 -9.50 -1.06 4.53
N ILE A 142 -9.38 -2.19 5.22
CA ILE A 142 -9.95 -3.48 4.78
C ILE A 142 -11.48 -3.40 4.68
N GLU A 143 -12.15 -2.73 5.62
CA GLU A 143 -13.59 -2.48 5.57
C GLU A 143 -13.97 -1.59 4.37
N GLN A 144 -13.19 -0.53 4.11
CA GLN A 144 -13.40 0.34 2.95
C GLN A 144 -13.13 -0.36 1.62
N ALA A 145 -12.26 -1.35 1.58
CA ALA A 145 -12.04 -2.21 0.42
C ALA A 145 -13.22 -3.18 0.19
N GLY A 146 -14.09 -3.38 1.18
CA GLY A 146 -15.24 -4.28 1.13
C GLY A 146 -14.86 -5.71 0.78
N ILE A 147 -13.75 -6.20 1.35
CA ILE A 147 -13.32 -7.57 1.15
C ILE A 147 -14.16 -8.51 2.03
N VAL A 148 -14.78 -9.50 1.39
CA VAL A 148 -15.61 -10.57 2.01
C VAL A 148 -14.87 -11.89 2.08
#